data_AF-A0A8I2FS26-F1
#
_entry.id   AF-A0A8I2FS26-F1
#
_cell.length_a   1.000
_cell.length_b   1.000
_cell.length_c   1.000
_cell.angle_alpha   90.00
_cell.angle_beta   90.00
_cell.angle_gamma   90.00
#
_symmetry.space_group_name_H-M   'P 1'
#
loop_
_entity.id
_entity.type
_entity.pdbx_description
1 polymer ?
#
loop_
_entity_poly.entity_id
_entity_poly.type
_entity_poly.pdbx_seq_one_letter_code
_entity_poly.pdbx_strand_id
1 'polypeptide(L)'
;TSSSASFPSNDWQITANDSSNGGANKFSIDDIDGGRTPFTIEASAPSHSLYVDDGGRVGFGTSVPVADLHVKSGNTPTLRLEQDGSSGFTPQTWDVAGNEANFFIRDATNGSELPFRIQPSAPTSSLCIKSDGKVGIGTWEPSAILEVEATGTASKILVDRTDGVTTRIASTDTFAYIGTETNHPVRIIANNGWKMQINADGTLDMLDGGGYDGTWNPASSREIKENIRNLTVKEAMDAFEHFNPVKFNYKKNKEQERVGFIAEEVPELVALKGRKNLGTVDIVAVLTKVVKEQQKTISELKKRVSELEKKQ
;
A
#
# COMPACT_ATOMS: atom_id res chain seq x y z
N THR A 1 -42.48 -43.93 -37.50
CA THR A 1 -43.10 -42.61 -37.38
C THR A 1 -44.45 -42.71 -36.67
N SER A 2 -44.55 -42.27 -35.41
CA SER A 2 -45.84 -42.13 -34.72
C SER A 2 -46.25 -40.66 -34.72
N SER A 3 -47.12 -40.27 -35.66
CA SER A 3 -47.59 -38.89 -35.86
C SER A 3 -48.85 -38.58 -35.05
N SER A 4 -48.77 -38.64 -33.71
CA SER A 4 -49.77 -38.01 -32.84
C SER A 4 -49.09 -36.98 -31.96
N ALA A 5 -49.65 -35.77 -31.90
CA ALA A 5 -49.09 -34.54 -31.31
C ALA A 5 -48.77 -34.58 -29.78
N SER A 6 -48.82 -35.76 -29.15
CA SER A 6 -48.55 -35.97 -27.73
C SER A 6 -47.36 -36.89 -27.44
N PHE A 7 -46.67 -37.42 -28.46
CA PHE A 7 -45.47 -38.25 -28.27
C PHE A 7 -44.21 -37.56 -28.79
N PRO A 8 -43.02 -37.89 -28.23
CA PRO A 8 -41.74 -37.48 -28.78
C PRO A 8 -41.64 -37.84 -30.27
N SER A 9 -41.16 -36.90 -31.08
CA SER A 9 -41.13 -37.02 -32.55
C SER A 9 -39.73 -37.11 -33.14
N ASN A 10 -38.67 -36.98 -32.35
CA ASN A 10 -37.30 -37.04 -32.85
C ASN A 10 -36.84 -38.49 -33.02
N ASP A 11 -36.36 -38.81 -34.22
CA ASP A 11 -35.78 -40.09 -34.58
C ASP A 11 -34.30 -40.14 -34.17
N TRP A 12 -33.96 -41.07 -33.27
CA TRP A 12 -32.61 -41.30 -32.76
C TRP A 12 -31.99 -42.58 -33.35
N GLN A 13 -30.69 -42.55 -33.62
CA GLN A 13 -29.91 -43.70 -34.06
C GLN A 13 -28.71 -43.95 -33.13
N ILE A 14 -28.41 -45.22 -32.88
CA ILE A 14 -27.13 -45.64 -32.30
C ILE A 14 -26.22 -46.08 -33.44
N THR A 15 -25.02 -45.50 -33.53
CA THR A 15 -24.05 -45.84 -34.57
C THR A 15 -22.80 -46.44 -33.95
N ALA A 16 -22.42 -47.63 -34.46
CA ALA A 16 -21.18 -48.32 -34.12
C ALA A 16 -20.30 -48.39 -35.38
N ASN A 17 -19.29 -47.52 -35.44
CA ASN A 17 -18.44 -47.20 -36.58
C ASN A 17 -19.18 -46.52 -37.74
N ASP A 18 -18.46 -45.65 -38.45
CA ASP A 18 -18.96 -45.10 -39.71
C ASP A 18 -18.96 -46.16 -40.81
N SER A 19 -19.94 -46.09 -41.72
CA SER A 19 -20.10 -47.04 -42.83
C SER A 19 -19.33 -46.67 -44.10
N SER A 20 -18.73 -45.48 -44.15
CA SER A 20 -17.97 -44.99 -45.29
C SER A 20 -16.53 -45.53 -45.28
N ASN A 21 -15.96 -45.74 -46.46
CA ASN A 21 -14.54 -46.07 -46.58
C ASN A 21 -13.68 -44.93 -46.02
N GLY A 22 -12.87 -45.21 -45.00
CA GLY A 22 -12.09 -44.20 -44.27
C GLY A 22 -12.86 -43.49 -43.13
N GLY A 23 -14.05 -43.97 -42.77
CA GLY A 23 -14.83 -43.43 -41.65
C GLY A 23 -14.22 -43.71 -40.27
N ALA A 24 -14.76 -43.06 -39.22
CA ALA A 24 -14.25 -43.17 -37.86
C ALA A 24 -14.69 -44.45 -37.14
N ASN A 25 -13.80 -45.02 -36.32
CA ASN A 25 -14.14 -46.07 -35.36
C ASN A 25 -14.70 -45.42 -34.09
N LYS A 26 -16.00 -45.55 -33.83
CA LYS A 26 -16.69 -44.82 -32.75
C LYS A 26 -17.98 -45.50 -32.30
N PHE A 27 -18.49 -45.06 -31.16
CA PHE A 27 -19.85 -45.26 -30.69
C PHE A 27 -20.54 -43.90 -30.52
N SER A 28 -21.70 -43.69 -31.14
CA SER A 28 -22.43 -42.42 -31.07
C SER A 28 -23.95 -42.57 -30.89
N ILE A 29 -24.55 -41.50 -30.36
CA ILE A 29 -26.01 -41.27 -30.34
C ILE A 29 -26.28 -40.12 -31.32
N ASP A 30 -27.04 -40.39 -32.37
CA ASP A 30 -27.31 -39.49 -33.47
C ASP A 30 -28.79 -39.07 -33.49
N ASP A 31 -29.05 -37.76 -33.60
CA ASP A 31 -30.36 -37.16 -33.87
C ASP A 31 -30.52 -37.02 -35.39
N ILE A 32 -31.32 -37.89 -36.00
CA ILE A 32 -31.44 -38.01 -37.46
C ILE A 32 -32.24 -36.84 -38.03
N ASP A 33 -33.34 -36.46 -37.37
CA ASP A 33 -34.17 -35.34 -37.80
C ASP A 33 -33.44 -34.01 -37.64
N GLY A 34 -32.70 -33.86 -36.54
CA GLY A 34 -31.91 -32.67 -36.25
C GLY A 34 -30.57 -32.61 -36.99
N GLY A 35 -30.12 -33.72 -37.58
CA GLY A 35 -28.82 -33.84 -38.25
C GLY A 35 -27.64 -33.58 -37.31
N ARG A 36 -27.71 -34.05 -36.05
CA ARG A 36 -26.72 -33.78 -34.99
C ARG A 36 -26.25 -35.07 -34.35
N THR A 37 -25.07 -35.04 -33.75
CA THR A 37 -24.55 -36.15 -32.93
C THR A 37 -24.20 -35.63 -31.54
N PRO A 38 -25.15 -35.66 -30.59
CA PRO A 38 -24.92 -35.11 -29.25
C PRO A 38 -23.89 -35.88 -28.41
N PHE A 39 -23.61 -37.15 -28.72
CA PHE A 39 -22.65 -37.96 -27.99
C PHE A 39 -21.82 -38.83 -28.91
N THR A 40 -20.50 -38.87 -28.69
CA THR A 40 -19.57 -39.75 -29.40
C THR A 40 -18.43 -40.17 -28.47
N ILE A 41 -18.08 -41.45 -28.51
CA ILE A 41 -16.83 -41.99 -27.97
C ILE A 41 -16.05 -42.61 -29.12
N GLU A 42 -14.84 -42.12 -29.40
CA GLU A 42 -13.94 -42.74 -30.39
C GLU A 42 -13.26 -44.00 -29.82
N ALA A 43 -12.91 -44.94 -30.69
CA ALA A 43 -12.32 -46.23 -30.28
C ALA A 43 -11.02 -46.12 -29.47
N SER A 44 -10.28 -45.02 -29.63
CA SER A 44 -9.02 -44.77 -28.92
C SER A 44 -9.19 -44.00 -27.61
N ALA A 45 -10.43 -43.69 -27.19
CA ALA A 45 -10.69 -43.08 -25.89
C ALA A 45 -10.12 -43.99 -24.77
N PRO A 46 -9.24 -43.48 -23.90
CA PRO A 46 -8.70 -44.25 -22.79
C PRO A 46 -9.78 -44.83 -21.85
N SER A 47 -9.40 -45.86 -21.09
CA SER A 47 -10.27 -46.35 -20.01
C SER A 47 -10.61 -45.20 -19.05
N HIS A 48 -11.90 -45.09 -18.72
CA HIS A 48 -12.40 -44.08 -17.78
C HIS A 48 -12.25 -42.63 -18.27
N SER A 49 -12.23 -42.39 -19.59
CA SER A 49 -12.33 -41.04 -20.17
C SER A 49 -13.54 -40.27 -19.64
N LEU A 50 -14.68 -40.96 -19.55
CA LEU A 50 -15.88 -40.52 -18.83
C LEU A 50 -16.36 -41.71 -18.00
N TYR A 51 -16.49 -41.54 -16.70
CA TYR A 51 -16.94 -42.57 -15.78
C TYR A 51 -17.99 -42.01 -14.84
N VAL A 52 -19.12 -42.71 -14.69
CA VAL A 52 -20.15 -42.39 -13.70
C VAL A 52 -20.18 -43.52 -12.69
N ASP A 53 -19.95 -43.21 -11.43
CA ASP A 53 -19.96 -44.21 -10.37
C ASP A 53 -21.38 -44.46 -9.80
N ASP A 54 -21.51 -45.42 -8.87
CA ASP A 54 -22.78 -45.79 -8.24
C ASP A 54 -23.32 -44.74 -7.25
N GLY A 55 -22.49 -43.76 -6.88
CA GLY A 55 -22.87 -42.56 -6.13
C GLY A 55 -23.34 -41.40 -7.01
N GLY A 56 -23.27 -41.55 -8.34
CA GLY A 56 -23.65 -40.50 -9.30
C GLY A 56 -22.55 -39.45 -9.56
N ARG A 57 -21.31 -39.68 -9.11
CA ARG A 57 -20.17 -38.79 -9.36
C ARG A 57 -19.58 -39.03 -10.74
N VAL A 58 -19.07 -37.99 -11.37
CA VAL A 58 -18.50 -38.05 -12.72
C VAL A 58 -16.97 -37.91 -12.66
N GLY A 59 -16.28 -38.93 -13.13
CA GLY A 59 -14.83 -38.97 -13.30
C GLY A 59 -14.43 -38.71 -14.76
N PHE A 60 -13.42 -37.85 -14.95
CA PHE A 60 -12.70 -37.67 -16.21
C PHE A 60 -11.27 -38.17 -16.02
N GLY A 61 -10.94 -39.31 -16.67
CA GLY A 61 -9.65 -39.98 -16.52
C GLY A 61 -9.50 -40.81 -15.24
N THR A 62 -10.59 -41.12 -14.55
CA THR A 62 -10.57 -41.91 -13.30
C THR A 62 -11.84 -42.74 -13.12
N SER A 63 -11.69 -43.99 -12.68
CA SER A 63 -12.80 -44.88 -12.26
C SER A 63 -13.17 -44.73 -10.78
N VAL A 64 -12.45 -43.88 -10.04
CA VAL A 64 -12.64 -43.69 -8.59
C VAL A 64 -12.82 -42.19 -8.31
N PRO A 65 -13.90 -41.56 -8.80
CA PRO A 65 -14.19 -40.17 -8.46
C PRO A 65 -14.37 -40.04 -6.93
N VAL A 66 -13.85 -38.97 -6.33
CA VAL A 66 -13.96 -38.70 -4.87
C VAL A 66 -14.68 -37.38 -4.57
N ALA A 67 -15.08 -36.67 -5.63
CA ALA A 67 -15.90 -35.48 -5.63
C ALA A 67 -16.94 -35.62 -6.75
N ASP A 68 -18.01 -34.84 -6.70
CA ASP A 68 -19.11 -34.87 -7.68
C ASP A 68 -18.59 -34.76 -9.12
N LEU A 69 -17.55 -33.96 -9.32
CA LEU A 69 -16.76 -33.85 -10.54
C LEU A 69 -15.28 -34.06 -10.22
N HIS A 70 -14.65 -35.11 -10.77
CA HIS A 70 -13.25 -35.42 -10.55
C HIS A 70 -12.49 -35.52 -11.89
N VAL A 71 -11.67 -34.51 -12.18
CA VAL A 71 -10.75 -34.51 -13.34
C VAL A 71 -9.37 -34.98 -12.90
N LYS A 72 -8.88 -36.07 -13.48
CA LYS A 72 -7.57 -36.65 -13.19
C LYS A 72 -6.70 -36.67 -14.45
N SER A 73 -5.58 -35.96 -14.41
CA SER A 73 -4.55 -35.94 -15.45
C SER A 73 -3.17 -36.08 -14.81
N GLY A 74 -2.19 -36.61 -15.56
CA GLY A 74 -0.82 -36.76 -15.08
C GLY A 74 -0.07 -35.43 -14.90
N ASN A 75 -0.54 -34.36 -15.54
CA ASN A 75 -0.03 -33.02 -15.37
C ASN A 75 -1.15 -32.00 -15.61
N THR A 76 -1.35 -31.08 -14.67
CA THR A 76 -2.24 -29.92 -14.79
C THR A 76 -3.67 -30.27 -15.23
N PRO A 77 -4.44 -31.04 -14.44
CA PRO A 77 -5.89 -31.20 -14.67
C PRO A 77 -6.56 -29.82 -14.78
N THR A 78 -7.46 -29.69 -15.76
CA THR A 78 -7.99 -28.40 -16.21
C THR A 78 -9.47 -28.53 -16.57
N LEU A 79 -10.26 -27.52 -16.20
CA LEU A 79 -11.57 -27.23 -16.78
C LEU A 79 -11.44 -26.04 -17.73
N ARG A 80 -11.93 -26.18 -18.96
CA ARG A 80 -11.87 -25.14 -19.99
C ARG A 80 -13.24 -24.50 -20.22
N LEU A 81 -13.25 -23.18 -20.29
CA LEU A 81 -14.37 -22.35 -20.74
C LEU A 81 -13.95 -21.68 -22.05
N GLU A 82 -14.65 -21.95 -23.13
CA GLU A 82 -14.29 -21.46 -24.47
C GLU A 82 -15.49 -20.76 -25.12
N GLN A 83 -15.25 -19.51 -25.51
CA GLN A 83 -16.07 -18.77 -26.45
C GLN A 83 -15.37 -18.82 -27.80
N ASP A 84 -15.95 -19.53 -28.76
CA ASP A 84 -15.37 -19.83 -30.07
C ASP A 84 -15.67 -18.76 -31.15
N GLY A 85 -16.46 -17.75 -30.79
CA GLY A 85 -16.88 -16.66 -31.68
C GLY A 85 -17.99 -17.01 -32.67
N SER A 86 -18.52 -18.24 -32.63
CA SER A 86 -19.68 -18.66 -33.45
C SER A 86 -20.91 -17.77 -33.28
N SER A 87 -21.03 -17.12 -32.11
CA SER A 87 -22.12 -16.19 -31.77
C SER A 87 -21.77 -14.71 -31.97
N GLY A 88 -20.70 -14.38 -32.72
CA GLY A 88 -20.35 -13.01 -33.10
C GLY A 88 -19.58 -12.20 -32.05
N PHE A 89 -19.22 -12.80 -30.91
CA PHE A 89 -18.33 -12.21 -29.91
C PHE A 89 -16.88 -12.60 -30.18
N THR A 90 -15.92 -11.76 -29.77
CA THR A 90 -14.49 -12.07 -29.91
C THR A 90 -14.15 -13.38 -29.20
N PRO A 91 -13.45 -14.35 -29.84
CA PRO A 91 -13.08 -15.60 -29.19
C PRO A 91 -12.28 -15.37 -27.92
N GLN A 92 -12.56 -16.18 -26.89
CA GLN A 92 -11.87 -16.10 -25.61
C GLN A 92 -11.91 -17.45 -24.90
N THR A 93 -10.77 -17.87 -24.34
CA THR A 93 -10.61 -19.15 -23.65
C THR A 93 -10.01 -18.94 -22.27
N TRP A 94 -10.69 -19.46 -21.26
CA TRP A 94 -10.24 -19.45 -19.87
C TRP A 94 -10.10 -20.88 -19.35
N ASP A 95 -9.00 -21.13 -18.64
CA ASP A 95 -8.77 -22.41 -17.97
C ASP A 95 -8.78 -22.20 -16.45
N VAL A 96 -9.48 -23.08 -15.74
CA VAL A 96 -9.36 -23.25 -14.28
C VAL A 96 -8.57 -24.53 -14.04
N ALA A 97 -7.38 -24.43 -13.46
CA ALA A 97 -6.46 -25.55 -13.37
C ALA A 97 -5.61 -25.53 -12.09
N GLY A 98 -5.02 -26.68 -11.78
CA GLY A 98 -4.11 -26.81 -10.65
C GLY A 98 -3.05 -27.89 -10.88
N ASN A 99 -1.88 -27.71 -10.30
CA ASN A 99 -0.77 -28.65 -10.31
C ASN A 99 0.14 -28.47 -9.07
N GLU A 100 1.28 -29.13 -9.04
CA GLU A 100 2.26 -29.07 -7.94
C GLU A 100 2.89 -27.68 -7.76
N ALA A 101 2.75 -26.79 -8.75
CA ALA A 101 3.28 -25.44 -8.69
C ALA A 101 2.24 -24.42 -8.25
N ASN A 102 0.98 -24.51 -8.70
CA ASN A 102 -0.08 -23.53 -8.41
C ASN A 102 -1.51 -24.08 -8.64
N PHE A 103 -2.50 -23.49 -7.99
CA PHE A 103 -3.88 -23.36 -8.49
C PHE A 103 -4.03 -22.02 -9.21
N PHE A 104 -4.71 -21.95 -10.35
CA PHE A 104 -4.77 -20.72 -11.15
C PHE A 104 -5.98 -20.61 -12.09
N ILE A 105 -6.26 -19.37 -12.47
CA ILE A 105 -7.09 -19.02 -13.63
C ILE A 105 -6.15 -18.53 -14.73
N ARG A 106 -6.23 -19.14 -15.92
CA ARG A 106 -5.37 -18.83 -17.06
C ARG A 106 -6.17 -18.27 -18.22
N ASP A 107 -5.70 -17.16 -18.78
CA ASP A 107 -6.13 -16.65 -20.07
C ASP A 107 -5.39 -17.41 -21.18
N ALA A 108 -6.01 -18.46 -21.71
CA ALA A 108 -5.38 -19.31 -22.72
C ALA A 108 -5.30 -18.62 -24.09
N THR A 109 -6.12 -17.59 -24.33
CA THR A 109 -6.12 -16.81 -25.57
C THR A 109 -4.97 -15.81 -25.60
N ASN A 110 -4.77 -15.07 -24.51
CA ASN A 110 -3.85 -13.94 -24.47
C ASN A 110 -2.50 -14.32 -23.84
N GLY A 111 -1.82 -15.31 -24.41
CA GLY A 111 -0.45 -15.66 -24.03
C GLY A 111 -0.32 -16.59 -22.82
N SER A 112 -1.39 -17.28 -22.42
CA SER A 112 -1.38 -18.15 -21.23
C SER A 112 -1.09 -17.40 -19.93
N GLU A 113 -1.51 -16.14 -19.86
CA GLU A 113 -1.33 -15.29 -18.69
C GLU A 113 -2.12 -15.82 -17.49
N LEU A 114 -1.58 -15.58 -16.30
CA LEU A 114 -2.10 -16.14 -15.04
C LEU A 114 -2.52 -15.00 -14.09
N PRO A 115 -3.66 -14.34 -14.35
CA PRO A 115 -4.13 -13.20 -13.55
C PRO A 115 -4.49 -13.56 -12.11
N PHE A 116 -4.80 -14.83 -11.83
CA PHE A 116 -5.04 -15.34 -10.49
C PHE A 116 -4.23 -16.60 -10.25
N ARG A 117 -3.48 -16.63 -9.13
CA ARG A 117 -2.63 -17.74 -8.72
C ARG A 117 -2.62 -17.90 -7.21
N ILE A 118 -2.73 -19.14 -6.75
CA ILE A 118 -2.47 -19.56 -5.37
C ILE A 118 -1.37 -20.61 -5.42
N GLN A 119 -0.27 -20.35 -4.71
CA GLN A 119 0.81 -21.31 -4.56
C GLN A 119 0.44 -22.41 -3.55
N PRO A 120 0.99 -23.64 -3.70
CA PRO A 120 0.87 -24.68 -2.70
C PRO A 120 1.26 -24.18 -1.31
N SER A 121 0.54 -24.64 -0.30
CA SER A 121 0.75 -24.25 1.11
C SER A 121 0.45 -22.78 1.43
N ALA A 122 -0.24 -22.04 0.57
CA ALA A 122 -0.84 -20.76 0.94
C ALA A 122 -1.70 -20.94 2.22
N PRO A 123 -1.48 -20.14 3.29
CA PRO A 123 -2.23 -20.28 4.53
C PRO A 123 -3.74 -20.08 4.36
N THR A 124 -4.52 -20.66 5.27
CA THR A 124 -5.95 -20.36 5.38
C THR A 124 -6.17 -18.85 5.49
N SER A 125 -7.19 -18.34 4.80
CA SER A 125 -7.53 -16.91 4.78
C SER A 125 -6.44 -15.99 4.23
N SER A 126 -5.56 -16.50 3.35
CA SER A 126 -4.63 -15.66 2.57
C SER A 126 -5.36 -14.54 1.81
N LEU A 127 -6.54 -14.85 1.27
CA LEU A 127 -7.53 -13.88 0.78
C LEU A 127 -8.91 -14.34 1.25
N CYS A 128 -9.63 -13.47 1.95
CA CYS A 128 -10.97 -13.71 2.46
C CYS A 128 -11.91 -12.59 2.02
N ILE A 129 -13.11 -12.95 1.58
CA ILE A 129 -14.23 -12.01 1.40
C ILE A 129 -15.32 -12.44 2.37
N LYS A 130 -15.55 -11.63 3.40
CA LYS A 130 -16.56 -11.89 4.42
C LYS A 130 -17.96 -11.63 3.87
N SER A 131 -18.98 -12.24 4.48
CA SER A 131 -20.39 -12.12 4.06
C SER A 131 -20.96 -10.68 4.11
N ASP A 132 -20.31 -9.78 4.87
CA ASP A 132 -20.63 -8.34 4.91
C ASP A 132 -19.82 -7.51 3.89
N GLY A 133 -19.08 -8.16 2.98
CA GLY A 133 -18.34 -7.53 1.89
C GLY A 133 -16.92 -7.07 2.24
N LYS A 134 -16.46 -7.31 3.48
CA LYS A 134 -15.10 -6.95 3.90
C LYS A 134 -14.05 -7.90 3.34
N VAL A 135 -12.87 -7.37 3.02
CA VAL A 135 -11.74 -8.14 2.48
C VAL A 135 -10.65 -8.29 3.55
N GLY A 136 -10.29 -9.54 3.84
CA GLY A 136 -9.18 -9.90 4.71
C GLY A 136 -8.00 -10.44 3.90
N ILE A 137 -6.80 -9.98 4.22
CA ILE A 137 -5.53 -10.57 3.78
C ILE A 137 -4.83 -11.13 5.00
N GLY A 138 -4.80 -12.46 5.12
CA GLY A 138 -4.30 -13.16 6.31
C GLY A 138 -5.30 -13.30 7.46
N THR A 139 -6.57 -12.89 7.28
CA THR A 139 -7.60 -12.95 8.32
C THR A 139 -8.96 -13.42 7.78
N TRP A 140 -9.65 -14.29 8.52
CA TRP A 140 -11.00 -14.77 8.18
C TRP A 140 -12.10 -13.80 8.64
N GLU A 141 -11.83 -13.04 9.70
CA GLU A 141 -12.80 -12.17 10.36
C GLU A 141 -12.38 -10.70 10.27
N PRO A 142 -12.25 -10.13 9.06
CA PRO A 142 -11.89 -8.72 8.93
C PRO A 142 -12.90 -7.83 9.66
N SER A 143 -12.36 -6.94 10.48
CA SER A 143 -13.05 -5.92 11.27
C SER A 143 -13.30 -4.65 10.46
N ALA A 144 -12.44 -4.35 9.49
CA ALA A 144 -12.51 -3.21 8.57
C ALA A 144 -12.82 -3.65 7.13
N ILE A 145 -13.15 -2.69 6.25
CA ILE A 145 -13.42 -2.96 4.82
C ILE A 145 -12.25 -3.68 4.14
N LEU A 146 -11.01 -3.30 4.50
CA LEU A 146 -9.80 -4.00 4.14
C LEU A 146 -8.96 -4.16 5.40
N GLU A 147 -8.61 -5.41 5.73
CA GLU A 147 -7.72 -5.72 6.83
C GLU A 147 -6.55 -6.58 6.35
N VAL A 148 -5.33 -6.17 6.71
CA VAL A 148 -4.11 -6.94 6.45
C VAL A 148 -3.55 -7.38 7.80
N GLU A 149 -3.55 -8.69 8.03
CA GLU A 149 -3.11 -9.31 9.27
C GLU A 149 -1.97 -10.28 8.99
N ALA A 150 -0.91 -10.19 9.78
CA ALA A 150 0.22 -11.11 9.73
C ALA A 150 0.90 -11.20 11.10
N THR A 151 1.51 -12.33 11.39
CA THR A 151 2.34 -12.55 12.59
C THR A 151 3.81 -12.75 12.22
N GLY A 152 4.73 -12.31 13.08
CA GLY A 152 6.18 -12.54 12.95
C GLY A 152 6.90 -11.49 12.11
N THR A 153 6.48 -11.24 10.87
CA THR A 153 6.96 -10.09 10.08
C THR A 153 6.07 -8.88 10.33
N ALA A 154 6.54 -7.67 9.94
CA ALA A 154 5.69 -6.49 9.97
C ALA A 154 4.46 -6.73 9.07
N SER A 155 3.24 -6.62 9.62
CA SER A 155 2.03 -6.56 8.80
C SER A 155 2.15 -5.31 7.95
N LYS A 156 2.24 -5.51 6.62
CA LYS A 156 2.60 -4.43 5.70
C LYS A 156 1.77 -4.45 4.42
N ILE A 157 1.39 -3.25 3.99
CA ILE A 157 1.00 -2.96 2.62
C ILE A 157 2.23 -2.39 1.93
N LEU A 158 2.66 -3.04 0.85
CA LEU A 158 3.80 -2.62 0.04
C LEU A 158 3.30 -2.13 -1.32
N VAL A 159 3.71 -0.93 -1.72
CA VAL A 159 3.57 -0.44 -3.09
C VAL A 159 4.95 -0.39 -3.68
N ASP A 160 5.23 -1.34 -4.57
CA ASP A 160 6.54 -1.48 -5.19
C ASP A 160 6.51 -1.02 -6.64
N ARG A 161 7.51 -0.23 -7.01
CA ARG A 161 7.79 0.13 -8.39
C ARG A 161 9.14 -0.50 -8.73
N THR A 162 9.12 -1.50 -9.60
CA THR A 162 10.28 -2.37 -9.89
C THR A 162 11.54 -1.62 -10.32
N ASP A 163 11.39 -0.41 -10.83
CA ASP A 163 12.45 0.50 -11.25
C ASP A 163 12.56 1.76 -10.36
N GLY A 164 12.04 1.74 -9.14
CA GLY A 164 11.96 2.95 -8.32
C GLY A 164 11.68 2.76 -6.83
N VAL A 165 10.62 3.42 -6.37
CA VAL A 165 10.35 3.59 -4.94
C VAL A 165 9.50 2.43 -4.43
N THR A 166 9.93 1.82 -3.35
CA THR A 166 9.13 0.86 -2.58
C THR A 166 8.57 1.60 -1.37
N THR A 167 7.26 1.80 -1.35
CA THR A 167 6.53 2.48 -0.26
C THR A 167 5.88 1.44 0.65
N ARG A 168 5.88 1.67 1.96
CA ARG A 168 5.22 0.82 2.94
C ARG A 168 4.29 1.59 3.87
N ILE A 169 3.19 0.95 4.24
CA ILE A 169 2.40 1.23 5.43
C ILE A 169 2.45 -0.05 6.26
N ALA A 170 2.98 0.01 7.48
CA ALA A 170 3.25 -1.20 8.25
C ALA A 170 3.07 -1.01 9.76
N SER A 171 2.75 -2.10 10.45
CA SER A 171 2.73 -2.17 11.92
C SER A 171 3.68 -3.25 12.41
N THR A 172 4.42 -2.94 13.48
CA THR A 172 5.23 -3.91 14.23
C THR A 172 4.72 -4.01 15.68
N ASP A 173 5.40 -4.81 16.49
CA ASP A 173 5.20 -4.87 17.95
C ASP A 173 5.45 -3.53 18.68
N THR A 174 6.17 -2.60 18.06
CA THR A 174 6.68 -1.39 18.71
C THR A 174 6.22 -0.11 18.00
N PHE A 175 6.20 -0.10 16.66
CA PHE A 175 5.97 1.11 15.88
C PHE A 175 5.03 0.89 14.71
N ALA A 176 4.27 1.94 14.38
CA ALA A 176 3.63 2.08 13.09
C ALA A 176 4.54 2.87 12.15
N TYR A 177 4.57 2.48 10.87
CA TYR A 177 5.41 3.08 9.85
C TYR A 177 4.61 3.50 8.64
N ILE A 178 4.93 4.69 8.12
CA ILE A 178 4.57 5.15 6.77
C ILE A 178 5.86 5.70 6.17
N GLY A 179 6.31 5.14 5.05
CA GLY A 179 7.53 5.64 4.39
C GLY A 179 8.06 4.74 3.28
N THR A 180 9.34 4.86 2.97
CA THR A 180 10.03 4.12 1.91
C THR A 180 10.92 3.00 2.48
N GLU A 181 11.03 1.87 1.76
CA GLU A 181 12.05 0.82 2.03
C GLU A 181 13.35 1.09 1.24
N THR A 182 13.30 1.96 0.23
CA THR A 182 14.43 2.37 -0.61
C THR A 182 14.91 3.79 -0.30
N ASN A 183 16.09 4.18 -0.79
CA ASN A 183 16.71 5.50 -0.56
C ASN A 183 16.02 6.63 -1.35
N HIS A 184 14.77 6.92 -0.99
CA HIS A 184 13.90 7.88 -1.67
C HIS A 184 13.08 8.71 -0.68
N PRO A 185 12.69 9.94 -1.03
CA PRO A 185 11.88 10.80 -0.17
C PRO A 185 10.43 10.31 -0.02
N VAL A 186 9.80 10.72 1.09
CA VAL A 186 8.36 10.53 1.36
C VAL A 186 7.67 11.87 1.28
N ARG A 187 6.59 11.99 0.48
CA ARG A 187 5.84 13.23 0.29
C ARG A 187 4.44 13.17 0.89
N ILE A 188 4.03 14.25 1.53
CA ILE A 188 2.62 14.56 1.78
C ILE A 188 2.16 15.48 0.66
N ILE A 189 1.05 15.12 0.01
CA ILE A 189 0.53 15.80 -1.19
C ILE A 189 -0.86 16.37 -0.93
N ALA A 190 -1.17 17.50 -1.57
CA ALA A 190 -2.52 18.06 -1.64
C ALA A 190 -2.70 18.72 -3.02
N ASN A 191 -3.87 18.55 -3.64
CA ASN A 191 -4.16 19.05 -5.00
C ASN A 191 -3.08 18.66 -6.02
N ASN A 192 -2.63 17.40 -5.98
CA ASN A 192 -1.60 16.84 -6.87
C ASN A 192 -0.21 17.52 -6.78
N GLY A 193 0.05 18.32 -5.74
CA GLY A 193 1.35 18.93 -5.44
C GLY A 193 1.87 18.51 -4.08
N TRP A 194 3.19 18.34 -3.94
CA TRP A 194 3.80 18.06 -2.64
C TRP A 194 3.73 19.29 -1.72
N LYS A 195 3.60 19.04 -0.42
CA LYS A 195 3.48 20.07 0.63
C LYS A 195 4.52 19.88 1.72
N MET A 196 4.82 18.64 2.05
CA MET A 196 5.90 18.27 2.96
C MET A 196 6.67 17.09 2.36
N GLN A 197 7.97 17.04 2.60
CA GLN A 197 8.83 15.99 2.11
C GLN A 197 9.86 15.62 3.18
N ILE A 198 9.88 14.36 3.60
CA ILE A 198 10.99 13.80 4.36
C ILE A 198 12.00 13.28 3.35
N ASN A 199 13.18 13.87 3.33
CA ASN A 199 14.26 13.50 2.44
C ASN A 199 15.01 12.28 2.95
N ALA A 200 15.65 11.57 2.03
CA ALA A 200 16.41 10.38 2.38
C ALA A 200 17.69 10.71 3.18
N ASP A 201 18.15 11.97 3.16
CA ASP A 201 19.23 12.47 4.03
C ASP A 201 18.77 12.83 5.46
N GLY A 202 17.48 12.67 5.74
CA GLY A 202 16.83 12.95 7.03
C GLY A 202 16.39 14.40 7.21
N THR A 203 16.51 15.25 6.19
CA THR A 203 15.94 16.61 6.23
C THR A 203 14.43 16.58 5.99
N LEU A 204 13.74 17.59 6.53
CA LEU A 204 12.32 17.81 6.29
C LEU A 204 12.17 19.11 5.50
N ASP A 205 11.66 19.00 4.28
CA ASP A 205 11.27 20.14 3.47
C ASP A 205 9.77 20.38 3.61
N MET A 206 9.38 21.64 3.70
CA MET A 206 8.00 22.08 3.62
C MET A 206 7.90 23.09 2.47
N LEU A 207 7.01 22.83 1.51
CA LEU A 207 6.74 23.80 0.44
C LEU A 207 6.13 25.05 1.08
N ASP A 208 6.61 26.23 0.68
CA ASP A 208 6.22 27.52 1.26
C ASP A 208 6.43 27.60 2.79
N GLY A 209 7.53 27.02 3.28
CA GLY A 209 8.10 27.37 4.58
C GLY A 209 7.18 27.15 5.78
N GLY A 210 6.54 25.99 5.91
CA GLY A 210 6.16 25.44 7.22
C GLY A 210 5.28 26.28 8.15
N GLY A 211 4.45 27.16 7.61
CA GLY A 211 3.40 27.88 8.34
C GLY A 211 2.51 28.69 7.40
N TYR A 212 1.51 29.37 7.96
CA TYR A 212 0.68 30.32 7.23
C TYR A 212 1.62 31.41 6.66
N ASP A 213 1.76 31.51 5.33
CA ASP A 213 2.59 32.52 4.63
C ASP A 213 4.12 32.33 4.67
N GLY A 214 4.66 31.17 4.26
CA GLY A 214 6.10 31.08 3.95
C GLY A 214 7.04 30.94 5.15
N THR A 215 6.52 31.03 6.37
CA THR A 215 7.30 31.16 7.60
C THR A 215 6.80 30.23 8.70
N TRP A 216 7.74 29.64 9.45
CA TRP A 216 7.41 28.85 10.63
C TRP A 216 6.93 29.77 11.75
N ASN A 217 5.62 29.75 12.04
CA ASN A 217 4.98 30.65 12.98
C ASN A 217 4.68 29.94 14.30
N PRO A 218 5.50 30.15 15.36
CA PRO A 218 5.22 29.55 16.66
C PRO A 218 3.93 30.14 17.24
N ALA A 219 3.02 29.28 17.69
CA ALA A 219 1.77 29.71 18.31
C ALA A 219 2.06 30.53 19.59
N SER A 220 1.49 31.75 19.68
CA SER A 220 1.71 32.66 20.80
C SER A 220 0.47 33.49 21.12
N SER A 221 -0.54 32.86 21.73
CA SER A 221 -1.76 33.51 22.25
C SER A 221 -1.80 33.48 23.77
N ARG A 222 -2.46 34.46 24.41
CA ARG A 222 -2.78 34.41 25.85
C ARG A 222 -3.73 33.25 26.19
N GLU A 223 -4.52 32.77 25.24
CA GLU A 223 -5.43 31.63 25.41
C GLU A 223 -4.69 30.31 25.62
N ILE A 224 -3.45 30.22 25.12
CA ILE A 224 -2.59 29.03 25.22
C ILE A 224 -1.37 29.29 26.13
N LYS A 225 -1.35 30.40 26.87
CA LYS A 225 -0.26 30.79 27.78
C LYS A 225 -0.82 31.10 29.16
N GLU A 226 -0.28 30.45 30.17
CA GLU A 226 -0.55 30.73 31.58
C GLU A 226 0.69 31.32 32.27
N ASN A 227 0.54 31.79 33.52
CA ASN A 227 1.65 32.30 34.34
C ASN A 227 2.47 33.44 33.69
N ILE A 228 1.80 34.30 32.91
CA ILE A 228 2.43 35.40 32.17
C ILE A 228 2.90 36.49 33.13
N ARG A 229 4.22 36.61 33.31
CA ARG A 229 4.89 37.63 34.14
C ARG A 229 5.91 38.44 33.33
N ASN A 230 6.25 39.62 33.82
CA ASN A 230 7.28 40.46 33.20
C ASN A 230 8.67 39.84 33.36
N LEU A 231 9.47 39.84 32.29
CA LEU A 231 10.91 39.62 32.37
C LEU A 231 11.57 40.83 33.04
N THR A 232 12.25 40.61 34.15
CA THR A 232 12.94 41.68 34.89
C THR A 232 14.21 42.11 34.16
N VAL A 233 14.69 43.32 34.45
CA VAL A 233 15.96 43.82 33.88
C VAL A 233 17.12 42.95 34.34
N LYS A 234 17.14 42.56 35.62
CA LYS A 234 18.18 41.70 36.18
C LYS A 234 18.23 40.34 35.49
N GLU A 235 17.11 39.64 35.38
CA GLU A 235 17.05 38.34 34.67
C GLU A 235 17.56 38.46 33.23
N ALA A 236 17.21 39.54 32.52
CA ALA A 236 17.64 39.75 31.15
C ALA A 236 19.13 40.09 31.02
N MET A 237 19.66 40.94 31.91
CA MET A 237 21.08 41.32 31.92
C MET A 237 21.97 40.15 32.35
N ASP A 238 21.60 39.43 33.42
CA ASP A 238 22.30 38.22 33.89
C ASP A 238 22.36 37.19 32.75
N ALA A 239 21.28 37.05 31.97
CA ALA A 239 21.27 36.15 30.82
C ALA A 239 22.17 36.65 29.67
N PHE A 240 22.09 37.94 29.35
CA PHE A 240 22.86 38.57 28.27
C PHE A 240 24.37 38.53 28.51
N GLU A 241 24.83 38.65 29.76
CA GLU A 241 26.25 38.52 30.11
C GLU A 241 26.86 37.16 29.74
N HIS A 242 26.01 36.13 29.61
CA HIS A 242 26.41 34.79 29.22
C HIS A 242 26.14 34.51 27.73
N PHE A 243 25.75 35.51 26.93
CA PHE A 243 25.58 35.35 25.48
C PHE A 243 26.93 35.50 24.78
N ASN A 244 27.60 34.37 24.60
CA ASN A 244 28.85 34.28 23.86
C ASN A 244 28.58 33.77 22.42
N PRO A 245 28.44 34.65 21.41
CA PRO A 245 28.22 34.22 20.05
C PRO A 245 29.48 33.54 19.49
N VAL A 246 29.29 32.41 18.82
CA VAL A 246 30.36 31.62 18.22
C VAL A 246 30.09 31.36 16.74
N LYS A 247 31.15 30.99 16.01
CA LYS A 247 31.09 30.45 14.67
C LYS A 247 31.28 28.95 14.70
N PHE A 248 30.50 28.20 13.93
CA PHE A 248 30.59 26.75 13.90
C PHE A 248 30.11 26.17 12.57
N ASN A 249 30.50 24.92 12.30
CA ASN A 249 29.95 24.09 11.23
C ASN A 249 29.25 22.89 11.86
N TYR A 250 28.16 22.43 11.25
CA TYR A 250 27.53 21.18 11.69
C TYR A 250 28.39 19.98 11.28
N LYS A 251 28.47 18.95 12.13
CA LYS A 251 29.26 17.74 11.83
C LYS A 251 28.89 17.08 10.49
N LYS A 252 27.60 17.14 10.11
CA LYS A 252 27.06 16.63 8.84
C LYS A 252 27.21 17.60 7.66
N ASN A 253 27.40 18.89 7.91
CA ASN A 253 27.57 19.92 6.88
C ASN A 253 28.77 20.79 7.25
N LYS A 254 29.96 20.31 6.87
CA LYS A 254 31.25 20.93 7.22
C LYS A 254 31.60 22.14 6.37
N GLU A 255 30.91 22.34 5.24
CA GLU A 255 31.25 23.38 4.26
C GLU A 255 30.58 24.71 4.58
N GLN A 256 29.48 24.70 5.34
CA GLN A 256 28.70 25.90 5.64
C GLN A 256 28.95 26.40 7.06
N GLU A 257 29.72 27.49 7.21
CA GLU A 257 29.90 28.18 8.49
C GLU A 257 28.60 28.88 8.89
N ARG A 258 28.24 28.76 10.17
CA ARG A 258 27.08 29.41 10.79
C ARG A 258 27.53 30.22 12.00
N VAL A 259 26.75 31.25 12.32
CA VAL A 259 26.89 32.04 13.55
C VAL A 259 25.74 31.68 14.48
N GLY A 260 26.02 31.52 15.76
CA GLY A 260 24.98 31.25 16.75
C GLY A 260 25.55 31.08 18.15
N PHE A 261 24.88 30.28 18.97
CA PHE A 261 25.27 30.00 20.35
C PHE A 261 25.34 28.48 20.57
N ILE A 262 26.05 28.07 21.62
CA ILE A 262 26.07 26.68 22.09
C ILE A 262 25.02 26.54 23.20
N ALA A 263 24.04 25.64 23.03
CA ALA A 263 22.93 25.48 23.97
C ALA A 263 23.39 25.12 25.39
N GLU A 264 24.50 24.40 25.50
CA GLU A 264 25.14 24.03 26.76
C GLU A 264 25.83 25.20 27.47
N GLU A 265 26.09 26.32 26.80
CA GLU A 265 26.87 27.45 27.32
C GLU A 265 25.99 28.67 27.66
N VAL A 266 24.73 28.68 27.22
CA VAL A 266 23.80 29.79 27.49
C VAL A 266 22.90 29.54 28.71
N PRO A 267 22.33 30.57 29.34
CA PRO A 267 21.42 30.43 30.48
C PRO A 267 20.17 29.60 30.18
N GLU A 268 19.56 29.02 31.22
CA GLU A 268 18.30 28.25 31.12
C GLU A 268 17.15 29.05 30.50
N LEU A 269 17.18 30.37 30.62
CA LEU A 269 16.16 31.25 30.04
C LEU A 269 16.04 31.13 28.51
N VAL A 270 17.09 30.68 27.83
CA VAL A 270 17.14 30.54 26.36
C VAL A 270 17.60 29.16 25.88
N ALA A 271 17.98 28.27 26.79
CA ALA A 271 18.28 26.87 26.50
C ALA A 271 17.03 26.02 26.71
N LEU A 272 16.60 25.28 25.68
CA LEU A 272 15.50 24.34 25.81
C LEU A 272 15.89 23.13 26.66
N LYS A 273 14.87 22.40 27.17
CA LYS A 273 15.05 21.21 28.01
C LYS A 273 16.06 20.23 27.39
N GLY A 274 17.02 19.79 28.20
CA GLY A 274 18.11 18.91 27.77
C GLY A 274 19.33 19.65 27.21
N ARG A 275 19.29 20.98 27.09
CA ARG A 275 20.42 21.85 26.67
C ARG A 275 21.05 21.43 25.33
N LYS A 276 20.24 20.95 24.39
CA LYS A 276 20.65 20.61 23.02
C LYS A 276 20.02 21.49 21.93
N ASN A 277 19.07 22.34 22.31
CA ASN A 277 18.35 23.22 21.39
C ASN A 277 18.21 24.61 22.03
N LEU A 278 18.18 25.64 21.18
CA LEU A 278 18.02 27.04 21.59
C LEU A 278 16.60 27.53 21.35
N GLY A 279 16.06 28.32 22.28
CA GLY A 279 14.87 29.12 22.07
C GLY A 279 15.22 30.40 21.30
N THR A 280 15.17 30.37 19.97
CA THR A 280 15.57 31.53 19.14
C THR A 280 14.72 32.77 19.44
N VAL A 281 13.42 32.60 19.65
CA VAL A 281 12.51 33.69 20.06
C VAL A 281 12.80 34.16 21.50
N ASP A 282 13.23 33.27 22.39
CA ASP A 282 13.57 33.61 23.77
C ASP A 282 14.81 34.51 23.83
N ILE A 283 15.83 34.22 22.99
CA ILE A 283 17.00 35.10 22.82
C ILE A 283 16.55 36.49 22.37
N VAL A 284 15.65 36.59 21.37
CA VAL A 284 15.12 37.88 20.91
C VAL A 284 14.36 38.60 22.03
N ALA A 285 13.58 37.89 22.86
CA ALA A 285 12.87 38.48 23.98
C ALA A 285 13.81 39.05 25.05
N VAL A 286 14.89 38.32 25.40
CA VAL A 286 15.94 38.80 26.30
C VAL A 286 16.62 40.04 25.75
N LEU A 287 17.08 39.98 24.49
CA LEU A 287 17.72 41.12 23.81
C LEU A 287 16.79 42.33 23.75
N THR A 288 15.49 42.13 23.50
CA THR A 288 14.50 43.22 23.50
C THR A 288 14.42 43.92 24.86
N LYS A 289 14.49 43.16 25.96
CA LYS A 289 14.47 43.74 27.31
C LYS A 289 15.76 44.52 27.61
N VAL A 290 16.92 43.96 27.26
CA VAL A 290 18.23 44.60 27.43
C VAL A 290 18.30 45.91 26.63
N VAL A 291 17.93 45.90 25.36
CA VAL A 291 17.95 47.09 24.49
C VAL A 291 17.03 48.18 25.03
N LYS A 292 15.83 47.82 25.53
CA LYS A 292 14.93 48.79 26.18
C LYS A 292 15.57 49.48 27.38
N GLU A 293 16.31 48.74 28.21
CA GLU A 293 17.01 49.32 29.36
C GLU A 293 18.20 50.17 28.94
N GLN A 294 19.00 49.70 27.98
CA GLN A 294 20.12 50.49 27.44
C GLN A 294 19.65 51.82 26.85
N GLN A 295 18.54 51.83 26.11
CA GLN A 295 17.96 53.05 25.55
C GLN A 295 17.55 54.04 26.64
N LYS A 296 16.99 53.55 27.75
CA LYS A 296 16.64 54.38 28.91
C LYS A 296 17.90 55.02 29.53
N THR A 297 18.93 54.22 29.78
CA THR A 297 20.22 54.70 30.32
C THR A 297 20.87 55.72 29.39
N ILE A 298 20.87 55.50 28.07
CA ILE A 298 21.41 56.44 27.09
C ILE A 298 20.66 57.78 27.14
N SER A 299 19.34 57.76 27.23
CA SER A 299 18.55 59.00 27.35
C SER A 299 18.85 59.77 28.64
N GLU A 300 19.00 59.06 29.77
CA GLU A 300 19.37 59.66 31.04
C GLU A 300 20.77 60.27 31.00
N LEU A 301 21.74 59.56 30.41
CA LEU A 301 23.11 60.06 30.20
C LEU A 301 23.12 61.29 29.30
N LYS A 302 22.39 61.29 28.18
CA LYS A 302 22.28 62.46 27.29
C LYS A 302 21.71 63.68 28.01
N LYS A 303 20.70 63.48 28.86
CA LYS A 303 20.13 64.57 29.67
C LYS A 303 21.16 65.14 30.64
N ARG A 304 21.91 64.28 31.34
CA ARG A 304 22.98 64.70 32.26
C ARG A 304 24.10 65.45 31.55
N VAL A 305 24.52 64.99 30.36
CA VAL A 305 25.52 65.68 29.55
C VAL A 305 25.03 67.07 29.17
N SER A 306 23.80 67.20 28.67
CA SER A 306 23.22 68.52 28.33
C SER A 306 23.10 69.46 29.53
N GLU A 307 22.78 68.94 30.72
CA GLU A 307 22.75 69.72 31.96
C GLU A 307 24.14 70.16 32.42
N LEU A 308 25.18 69.36 32.16
CA LEU A 308 26.58 69.70 32.47
C LEU A 308 27.15 70.71 31.46
N GLU A 309 26.84 70.58 30.18
CA GLU A 309 27.24 71.52 29.11
C GLU A 309 26.64 72.92 29.35
N LYS A 310 25.45 73.02 29.95
CA LYS A 310 24.84 74.32 30.33
C LYS A 310 25.50 74.98 31.55
N LYS A 311 26.36 74.26 32.27
CA LYS A 311 27.04 74.73 33.49
C LYS A 311 28.50 75.13 33.26
N GLN A 312 29.02 74.96 32.04
CA GLN A 312 30.32 75.48 31.59
C GLN A 312 30.11 76.75 30.77
#